data_AF-A0A7J8PY14-F1
#
_entry.id   AF-A0A7J8PY14-F1
#
_cell.length_a   1.000
_cell.length_b   1.000
_cell.length_c   1.000
_cell.angle_alpha   90.00
_cell.angle_beta   90.00
_cell.angle_gamma   90.00
#
_symmetry.space_group_name_H-M   'P 1'
#
loop_
_entity.id
_entity.type
_entity.pdbx_description
1 polymer ?
#
loop_
_entity_poly.entity_id
_entity_poly.type
_entity_poly.pdbx_seq_one_letter_code
_entity_poly.pdbx_strand_id
1 'polypeptide(L)'
;IKTSTIPQLPQHRELFACLSPYHAKLVGESYLGRKRPVHECTDVQIEAAKGFLAVLRSYLDSLCSNMRSHTITNVQSNNDKVSLLLKESFIDSFPSRDRPFMKLFVDTQLFTVHTDLVLSFIQKE
;
A
#
# COMPACT_ATOMS: atom_id res chain seq x y z
N ILE A 1 -22.25 -11.14 19.32
CA ILE A 1 -21.68 -10.13 18.39
C ILE A 1 -20.39 -10.74 17.84
N LYS A 2 -20.33 -11.12 16.56
CA LYS A 2 -19.08 -11.64 15.96
C LYS A 2 -18.11 -10.45 15.92
N THR A 3 -17.04 -10.53 16.71
CA THR A 3 -15.93 -9.58 16.64
C THR A 3 -15.45 -9.56 15.19
N SER A 4 -15.69 -8.45 14.48
CA SER A 4 -15.22 -8.28 13.11
C SER A 4 -13.69 -8.28 13.18
N THR A 5 -13.09 -9.43 12.91
CA THR A 5 -11.64 -9.57 12.86
C THR A 5 -11.18 -8.87 11.60
N ILE A 6 -10.38 -7.82 11.76
CA ILE A 6 -9.68 -7.16 10.65
C ILE A 6 -8.98 -8.25 9.84
N PRO A 7 -9.21 -8.33 8.51
CA PRO A 7 -8.59 -9.35 7.69
C PRO A 7 -7.07 -9.19 7.70
N GLN A 8 -6.37 -10.30 7.64
CA GLN A 8 -4.90 -10.32 7.63
C GLN A 8 -4.36 -9.71 6.36
N LEU A 9 -3.23 -9.01 6.46
CA LEU A 9 -2.54 -8.50 5.29
C LEU A 9 -1.97 -9.66 4.45
N PRO A 10 -2.03 -9.58 3.11
CA PRO A 10 -1.26 -10.47 2.25
C PRO A 10 0.21 -10.49 2.67
N GLN A 11 0.85 -11.66 2.71
CA GLN A 11 2.27 -11.78 3.05
C GLN A 11 2.67 -11.09 4.38
N HIS A 12 1.76 -11.08 5.37
CA HIS A 12 1.97 -10.38 6.64
C HIS A 12 3.27 -10.80 7.35
N ARG A 13 3.65 -12.09 7.29
CA ARG A 13 4.85 -12.59 7.98
C ARG A 13 6.13 -12.00 7.37
N GLU A 14 6.21 -11.97 6.05
CA GLU A 14 7.31 -11.41 5.29
C GLU A 14 7.41 -9.90 5.52
N LEU A 15 6.28 -9.20 5.42
CA LEU A 15 6.21 -7.76 5.71
C LEU A 15 6.68 -7.45 7.14
N PHE A 16 6.19 -8.20 8.13
CA PHE A 16 6.57 -8.04 9.52
C PHE A 16 8.07 -8.26 9.73
N ALA A 17 8.65 -9.29 9.11
CA ALA A 17 10.08 -9.57 9.19
C ALA A 17 10.91 -8.42 8.61
N CYS A 18 10.49 -7.84 7.48
CA CYS A 18 11.16 -6.70 6.85
C CYS A 18 11.03 -5.40 7.66
N LEU A 19 9.89 -5.16 8.31
CA LEU A 19 9.65 -3.95 9.11
C LEU A 19 10.27 -4.02 10.52
N SER A 20 10.43 -5.22 11.06
CA SER A 20 10.86 -5.44 12.45
C SER A 20 12.18 -4.75 12.83
N PRO A 21 13.26 -4.81 12.02
CA PRO A 21 14.53 -4.15 12.36
C PRO A 21 14.39 -2.63 12.49
N TYR A 22 13.65 -2.00 11.58
CA TYR A 22 13.40 -0.56 11.59
C TYR A 22 12.51 -0.16 12.78
N HIS A 23 11.46 -0.95 13.05
CA HIS A 23 10.59 -0.74 14.20
C HIS A 23 11.36 -0.84 15.51
N ALA A 24 12.19 -1.87 15.69
CA ALA A 24 13.00 -2.05 16.89
C ALA A 24 13.95 -0.86 17.11
N LYS A 25 14.56 -0.33 16.04
CA LYS A 25 15.44 0.84 16.08
C LYS A 25 14.67 2.11 16.49
N LEU A 26 13.51 2.35 15.90
CA LEU A 26 12.65 3.49 16.25
C LEU A 26 12.19 3.44 17.70
N VAL A 27 11.73 2.26 18.17
CA VAL A 27 11.30 2.05 19.54
C VAL A 27 12.46 2.25 20.53
N GLY A 28 13.63 1.68 20.23
CA GLY A 28 14.84 1.85 21.05
C GLY A 28 15.20 3.33 21.23
N GLU A 29 15.22 4.10 20.14
CA GLU A 29 15.45 5.54 20.18
C GLU A 29 14.37 6.29 20.99
N SER A 30 13.10 5.90 20.91
CA SER A 30 12.03 6.50 21.73
C SER A 30 12.22 6.29 23.23
N TYR A 31 12.76 5.14 23.66
CA TYR A 31 13.08 4.90 25.08
C TYR A 31 14.25 5.78 25.56
N LEU A 32 15.29 5.94 24.73
CA LEU A 32 16.43 6.79 25.02
C LEU A 32 16.08 8.29 24.94
N GLY A 33 15.08 8.63 24.14
CA GLY A 33 14.58 9.98 23.89
C GLY A 33 13.64 10.55 24.94
N ARG A 34 13.34 9.84 26.04
CA ARG A 34 12.40 10.29 27.10
C ARG A 34 12.75 11.62 27.77
N LYS A 35 13.97 12.15 27.56
CA LYS A 35 14.44 13.45 28.06
C LYS A 35 14.56 14.53 26.97
N ARG A 36 14.25 14.20 25.71
CA ARG A 36 14.37 15.12 24.57
C ARG A 36 13.02 15.73 24.21
N PRO A 37 12.98 16.96 23.67
CA PRO A 37 11.77 17.51 23.09
C PRO A 37 11.26 16.58 21.97
N VAL A 38 9.96 16.26 21.99
CA VAL A 38 9.32 15.31 21.05
C VAL A 38 9.46 15.71 19.58
N HIS A 39 9.74 16.99 19.29
CA HIS A 39 9.90 17.51 17.93
C HIS A 39 11.30 17.32 17.34
N GLU A 40 12.28 16.87 18.13
CA GLU A 40 13.65 16.64 17.64
C GLU A 40 13.85 15.17 17.23
N CYS A 41 13.96 14.95 15.92
CA CYS A 41 14.30 13.65 15.36
C CYS A 41 15.82 13.47 15.29
N THR A 42 16.34 12.30 15.70
CA THR A 42 17.74 11.95 15.50
C THR A 42 17.98 11.44 14.08
N ASP A 43 19.22 11.54 13.57
CA ASP A 43 19.60 10.94 12.28
C ASP A 43 19.29 9.43 12.24
N VAL A 44 19.45 8.77 13.39
CA VAL A 44 19.13 7.36 13.59
C VAL A 44 17.63 7.08 13.38
N GLN A 45 16.75 7.93 13.92
CA GLN A 45 15.30 7.85 13.71
C GLN A 45 14.91 8.18 12.27
N ILE A 46 15.52 9.21 11.68
CA ILE A 46 15.25 9.62 10.29
C ILE A 46 15.55 8.47 9.34
N GLU A 47 16.74 7.86 9.44
CA GLU A 47 17.13 6.76 8.56
C GLU A 47 16.30 5.49 8.81
N ALA A 48 15.95 5.20 10.06
CA ALA A 48 15.06 4.08 10.37
C ALA A 48 13.65 4.29 9.81
N ALA A 49 13.09 5.50 9.92
CA ALA A 49 11.79 5.85 9.37
C ALA A 49 11.78 5.81 7.84
N LYS A 50 12.82 6.34 7.17
CA LYS A 50 12.97 6.22 5.71
C LYS A 50 12.97 4.76 5.27
N GLY A 51 13.76 3.90 5.93
CA GLY A 51 13.81 2.47 5.64
C GLY A 51 12.46 1.78 5.86
N PHE A 52 11.79 2.06 6.97
CA PHE A 52 10.45 1.55 7.27
C PHE A 52 9.44 1.93 6.18
N LEU A 53 9.41 3.21 5.79
CA LEU A 53 8.51 3.72 4.75
C LEU A 53 8.84 3.15 3.37
N ALA A 54 10.12 2.94 3.05
CA ALA A 54 10.53 2.32 1.79
C ALA A 54 10.03 0.87 1.68
N VAL A 55 10.16 0.08 2.76
CA VAL A 55 9.61 -1.29 2.81
C VAL A 55 8.10 -1.28 2.65
N LEU A 56 7.40 -0.42 3.40
CA LEU A 56 5.94 -0.33 3.33
C LEU A 56 5.46 0.10 1.93
N ARG A 57 6.13 1.08 1.33
CA ARG A 57 5.84 1.54 -0.04
C ARG A 57 6.02 0.41 -1.04
N SER A 58 7.17 -0.27 -1.01
CA SER A 58 7.44 -1.39 -1.92
C SER A 58 6.43 -2.53 -1.77
N TYR A 59 5.95 -2.78 -0.56
CA TYR A 59 4.91 -3.76 -0.30
C TYR A 59 3.56 -3.32 -0.88
N LEU A 60 3.15 -2.06 -0.71
CA LEU A 60 1.91 -1.56 -1.32
C LEU A 60 1.99 -1.54 -2.84
N ASP A 61 3.14 -1.15 -3.40
CA ASP A 61 3.39 -1.18 -4.85
C ASP A 61 3.30 -2.61 -5.40
N SER A 62 3.75 -3.62 -4.65
CA SER A 62 3.63 -5.03 -5.08
C SER A 62 2.19 -5.53 -5.07
N LEU A 63 1.34 -5.06 -4.16
CA LEU A 63 -0.10 -5.34 -4.21
C LEU A 63 -0.77 -4.70 -5.44
N CYS A 64 -0.24 -3.60 -5.96
CA CYS A 64 -0.82 -2.90 -7.11
C CYS A 64 -0.18 -3.30 -8.45
N SER A 65 0.82 -4.19 -8.48
CA SER A 65 1.68 -4.39 -9.64
C SER A 65 0.97 -4.93 -10.90
N ASN A 66 -0.09 -5.70 -10.72
CA ASN A 66 -0.88 -6.29 -11.82
C ASN A 66 -2.12 -5.47 -12.20
N MET A 67 -2.33 -4.28 -11.61
CA MET A 67 -3.52 -3.45 -11.83
C MET A 67 -3.78 -3.15 -13.31
N ARG A 68 -2.72 -2.99 -14.13
CA ARG A 68 -2.84 -2.77 -15.58
C ARG A 68 -3.53 -3.92 -16.30
N SER A 69 -3.31 -5.16 -15.88
CA SER A 69 -3.93 -6.36 -16.48
C SER A 69 -5.44 -6.44 -16.20
N HIS A 70 -5.95 -5.68 -15.24
CA HIS A 70 -7.35 -5.62 -14.85
C HIS A 70 -8.00 -4.30 -15.23
N THR A 71 -7.37 -3.52 -16.12
CA THR A 71 -7.87 -2.24 -16.61
C THR A 71 -8.41 -2.41 -18.02
N ILE A 72 -9.60 -1.84 -18.29
CA ILE A 72 -10.11 -1.66 -19.66
C ILE A 72 -9.85 -0.22 -20.07
N THR A 73 -9.26 -0.02 -21.24
CA THR A 73 -9.12 1.30 -21.86
C THR A 73 -10.07 1.42 -23.04
N ASN A 74 -10.99 2.38 -22.98
CA ASN A 74 -11.85 2.75 -24.09
C ASN A 74 -11.20 3.90 -24.86
N VAL A 75 -10.99 3.71 -26.17
CA VAL A 75 -10.45 4.73 -27.07
C VAL A 75 -11.62 5.34 -27.84
N GLN A 76 -11.90 6.61 -27.57
CA GLN A 76 -13.00 7.34 -28.18
C GLN A 76 -12.60 7.92 -29.55
N SER A 77 -13.60 8.29 -30.36
CA SER A 77 -13.40 8.82 -31.73
C SER A 77 -12.67 10.17 -31.78
N ASN A 78 -12.67 10.92 -30.67
CA ASN A 78 -11.92 12.17 -30.48
C ASN A 78 -10.48 11.94 -29.98
N ASN A 79 -10.00 10.69 -29.99
CA ASN A 79 -8.70 10.28 -29.46
C ASN A 79 -8.56 10.41 -27.93
N ASP A 80 -9.69 10.57 -27.22
CA ASP A 80 -9.72 10.52 -25.75
C ASP A 80 -9.64 9.08 -25.27
N LYS A 81 -8.84 8.83 -24.24
CA LYS A 81 -8.64 7.50 -23.65
C LYS A 81 -9.21 7.53 -22.24
N VAL A 82 -10.23 6.72 -21.99
CA VAL A 82 -10.79 6.53 -20.65
C VAL A 82 -10.42 5.14 -20.19
N SER A 83 -9.64 5.05 -19.11
CA SER A 83 -9.25 3.78 -18.49
C SER A 83 -10.06 3.55 -17.22
N LEU A 84 -10.55 2.33 -17.03
CA LEU A 84 -11.35 1.90 -15.88
C LEU A 84 -10.77 0.61 -15.29
N LEU A 85 -10.50 0.61 -13.99
CA LEU A 85 -10.11 -0.60 -13.25
C LEU A 85 -11.34 -1.48 -12.96
N LEU A 86 -11.28 -2.74 -13.37
CA LEU A 86 -12.26 -3.76 -13.01
C LEU A 86 -11.95 -4.30 -11.61
N LYS A 87 -12.51 -3.67 -10.57
CA LYS A 87 -12.23 -4.00 -9.15
C LYS A 87 -12.39 -5.49 -8.83
N GLU A 88 -13.50 -6.12 -9.22
CA GLU A 88 -13.72 -7.56 -8.94
C GLU A 88 -12.68 -8.44 -9.63
N SER A 89 -12.34 -8.15 -10.88
CA SER A 89 -11.29 -8.88 -11.61
C SER A 89 -9.93 -8.74 -10.92
N PHE A 90 -9.60 -7.53 -10.46
CA PHE A 90 -8.38 -7.27 -9.71
C PHE A 90 -8.38 -8.01 -8.36
N ILE A 91 -9.46 -7.97 -7.58
CA ILE A 91 -9.59 -8.72 -6.32
C ILE A 91 -9.44 -10.23 -6.56
N ASP A 92 -10.07 -10.75 -7.61
CA ASP A 92 -10.06 -12.18 -7.91
C ASP A 92 -8.70 -12.71 -8.37
N SER A 93 -7.78 -11.82 -8.76
CA SER A 93 -6.38 -12.17 -9.05
C SER A 93 -5.59 -12.63 -7.82
N PHE A 94 -6.06 -12.29 -6.61
CA PHE A 94 -5.41 -12.68 -5.35
C PHE A 94 -5.87 -14.07 -4.86
N PRO A 95 -5.02 -14.78 -4.10
CA PRO A 95 -5.42 -15.99 -3.40
C PRO A 95 -6.66 -15.77 -2.54
N SER A 96 -7.56 -16.75 -2.45
CA SER A 96 -8.84 -16.61 -1.75
C SER A 96 -8.71 -16.16 -0.28
N ARG A 97 -7.58 -16.48 0.36
CA ARG A 97 -7.28 -16.06 1.74
C ARG A 97 -7.09 -14.54 1.90
N ASP A 98 -6.59 -13.90 0.84
CA ASP A 98 -6.17 -12.49 0.83
C ASP A 98 -7.29 -11.57 0.31
N ARG A 99 -8.26 -12.12 -0.44
CA ARG A 99 -9.41 -11.38 -0.98
C ARG A 99 -10.21 -10.59 0.06
N PRO A 100 -10.46 -11.06 1.30
CA PRO A 100 -11.16 -10.26 2.30
C PRO A 100 -10.44 -8.95 2.63
N PHE A 101 -9.10 -8.96 2.69
CA PHE A 101 -8.33 -7.74 2.85
C PHE A 101 -8.40 -6.89 1.59
N MET A 102 -8.21 -7.48 0.41
CA MET A 102 -8.23 -6.74 -0.84
C MET A 102 -9.57 -6.03 -1.09
N LYS A 103 -10.70 -6.64 -0.72
CA LYS A 103 -12.02 -6.00 -0.77
C LYS A 103 -12.06 -4.71 0.04
N LEU A 104 -11.57 -4.72 1.28
CA LEU A 104 -11.50 -3.50 2.09
C LEU A 104 -10.47 -2.50 1.55
N PHE A 105 -9.34 -3.00 1.04
CA PHE A 105 -8.25 -2.18 0.52
C PHE A 105 -8.69 -1.35 -0.69
N VAL A 106 -9.37 -1.97 -1.67
CA VAL A 106 -9.82 -1.27 -2.90
C VAL A 106 -10.97 -0.28 -2.67
N ASP A 107 -11.60 -0.34 -1.49
CA ASP A 107 -12.64 0.59 -1.05
C ASP A 107 -12.08 1.77 -0.25
N THR A 108 -10.77 1.78 0.03
CA THR A 108 -10.13 2.93 0.70
C THR A 108 -10.03 4.13 -0.23
N GLN A 109 -10.19 5.33 0.33
CA GLN A 109 -9.97 6.58 -0.41
C GLN A 109 -8.53 6.68 -0.95
N LEU A 110 -7.56 6.17 -0.20
CA LEU A 110 -6.16 6.17 -0.61
C LEU A 110 -5.95 5.32 -1.88
N PHE A 111 -6.57 4.14 -1.95
CA PHE A 111 -6.50 3.31 -3.14
C PHE A 111 -7.14 4.00 -4.34
N THR A 112 -8.33 4.59 -4.18
CA THR A 112 -9.00 5.34 -5.27
C THR A 112 -8.10 6.42 -5.85
N VAL A 113 -7.49 7.26 -5.01
CA VAL A 113 -6.58 8.33 -5.46
C VAL A 113 -5.35 7.78 -6.17
N HIS A 114 -4.77 6.69 -5.65
CA HIS A 114 -3.63 6.03 -6.29
C HIS A 114 -3.98 5.43 -7.66
N THR A 115 -5.12 4.74 -7.74
CA THR A 115 -5.61 4.15 -8.99
C THR A 115 -5.87 5.23 -10.04
N ASP A 116 -6.56 6.32 -9.70
CA ASP A 116 -6.81 7.41 -10.64
C ASP A 116 -5.51 8.01 -11.20
N LEU A 117 -4.50 8.17 -10.34
CA LEU A 117 -3.17 8.61 -10.75
C LEU A 117 -2.53 7.62 -11.74
N VAL A 118 -2.53 6.32 -11.44
CA VAL A 118 -1.94 5.30 -12.33
C VAL A 118 -2.70 5.20 -13.65
N LEU A 119 -4.03 5.22 -13.61
CA LEU A 119 -4.86 5.19 -14.82
C LEU A 119 -4.61 6.41 -15.70
N SER A 120 -4.34 7.58 -15.12
CA SER A 120 -3.97 8.78 -15.89
C SER A 120 -2.64 8.63 -16.65
N PHE A 121 -1.72 7.80 -16.16
CA PHE A 121 -0.49 7.47 -16.88
C PHE A 121 -0.74 6.48 -18.02
N ILE A 122 -1.58 5.47 -17.79
CA ILE A 122 -1.97 4.50 -18.83
C ILE A 122 -2.69 5.20 -19.99
N GLN A 123 -3.50 6.21 -19.72
CA GLN A 123 -4.17 7.01 -20.76
C GLN A 123 -3.21 7.85 -21.61
N LYS A 124 -2.00 8.15 -21.11
CA LYS A 124 -1.01 8.95 -21.84
C LYS A 124 -0.12 8.11 -22.76
N GLU A 125 -0.05 6.80 -22.54
CA GLU A 125 0.56 5.82 -23.45
C GLU A 125 -0.40 5.45 -24.57
#